data_AF-A0A7X0FML4-F1
#
_entry.id   AF-A0A7X0FML4-F1
#
_cell.length_a   1.000
_cell.length_b   1.000
_cell.length_c   1.000
_cell.angle_alpha   90.00
_cell.angle_beta   90.00
_cell.angle_gamma   90.00
#
_symmetry.space_group_name_H-M   'P 1'
#
loop_
_entity.id
_entity.type
_entity.pdbx_description
1 polymer ?
#
loop_
_entity_poly.entity_id
_entity_poly.type
_entity_poly.pdbx_seq_one_letter_code
_entity_poly.pdbx_strand_id
1 'polypeptide(L)'
;MNTTADPGALAPAREVPDAGGGVARLGVRRARLGALVDAYPAGAHDLELLVEGRPAPTELARTAAEALAADPRCRRIVFAVPEQDLDAIAWAEEAGFRYVVDVEVRAGAFSLMVVEPDWVLAQPHILEDIPLKE
;
A
#
# COMPACT_ATOMS: atom_id res chain seq x y z
N MET A 1 22.72 -11.01 -23.33
CA MET A 1 21.28 -11.13 -23.02
C MET A 1 21.11 -10.69 -21.57
N ASN A 2 20.89 -9.39 -21.34
CA ASN A 2 20.62 -8.85 -20.01
C ASN A 2 19.10 -8.77 -19.87
N THR A 3 18.53 -9.59 -18.99
CA THR A 3 17.15 -9.43 -18.54
C THR A 3 17.12 -8.21 -17.64
N THR A 4 16.70 -7.06 -18.17
CA THR A 4 16.32 -5.92 -17.35
C THR A 4 15.12 -6.39 -16.52
N ALA A 5 15.32 -6.61 -15.21
CA ALA A 5 14.21 -6.85 -14.31
C ALA A 5 13.25 -5.66 -14.45
N ASP A 6 11.99 -5.94 -14.78
CA ASP A 6 10.94 -4.94 -14.80
C ASP A 6 10.85 -4.34 -13.38
N PRO A 7 11.06 -3.03 -13.18
CA PRO A 7 10.90 -2.40 -11.87
C PRO A 7 9.48 -2.53 -11.31
N GLY A 8 8.51 -2.93 -12.15
CA GLY A 8 7.14 -3.29 -11.78
C GLY A 8 6.92 -4.76 -11.39
N ALA A 9 7.90 -5.66 -11.58
CA ALA A 9 7.70 -7.08 -11.30
C ALA A 9 7.53 -7.34 -9.80
N LEU A 10 6.51 -8.12 -9.43
CA LEU A 10 6.30 -8.62 -8.07
C LEU A 10 7.55 -9.40 -7.60
N ALA A 11 8.36 -8.81 -6.72
CA ALA A 11 9.42 -9.53 -6.01
C ALA A 11 8.86 -10.26 -4.78
N PRO A 12 9.56 -11.32 -4.31
CA PRO A 12 8.98 -12.67 -4.25
C PRO A 12 7.48 -12.68 -3.93
N ALA A 13 6.70 -13.01 -4.97
CA ALA A 13 5.26 -13.17 -4.88
C ALA A 13 4.88 -14.39 -4.03
N ARG A 14 4.10 -14.17 -2.97
CA ARG A 14 3.30 -15.22 -2.34
C ARG A 14 2.08 -15.50 -3.22
N GLU A 15 1.88 -16.76 -3.58
CA GLU A 15 0.66 -17.20 -4.26
C GLU A 15 -0.41 -17.55 -3.21
N VAL A 16 -1.63 -17.07 -3.44
CA VAL A 16 -2.80 -17.29 -2.59
C VAL A 16 -4.03 -17.57 -3.45
N PRO A 17 -5.08 -18.21 -2.93
CA PRO A 17 -6.32 -18.37 -3.67
C PRO A 17 -6.94 -17.02 -4.05
N ASP A 18 -7.35 -16.90 -5.30
CA ASP A 18 -8.12 -15.77 -5.80
C ASP A 18 -9.62 -15.96 -5.51
N ALA A 19 -10.36 -14.88 -5.26
CA ALA A 19 -11.80 -14.95 -5.01
C ALA A 19 -12.57 -15.53 -6.22
N GLY A 20 -12.06 -15.38 -7.45
CA GLY A 20 -12.62 -15.94 -8.68
C GLY A 20 -12.26 -17.40 -8.95
N GLY A 21 -11.60 -18.10 -8.02
CA GLY A 21 -11.21 -19.51 -8.18
C GLY A 21 -9.88 -19.75 -8.89
N GLY A 22 -9.09 -18.68 -9.09
CA GLY A 22 -7.73 -18.74 -9.62
C GLY A 22 -6.65 -18.61 -8.54
N VAL A 23 -5.46 -18.14 -8.95
CA VAL A 23 -4.35 -17.80 -8.05
C VAL A 23 -4.10 -16.30 -8.15
N ALA A 24 -4.08 -15.64 -7.00
CA ALA A 24 -3.63 -14.27 -6.84
C ALA A 24 -2.20 -14.25 -6.30
N ARG A 25 -1.49 -13.16 -6.59
CA ARG A 25 -0.12 -12.96 -6.11
C ARG A 25 -0.01 -11.70 -5.27
N LEU A 26 0.67 -11.85 -4.14
CA LEU A 26 0.93 -10.77 -3.18
C LEU A 26 2.42 -10.61 -2.99
N GLY A 27 2.90 -9.36 -3.04
CA GLY A 27 4.30 -9.02 -2.78
C GLY A 27 4.42 -7.67 -2.12
N VAL A 28 5.60 -7.34 -1.62
CA VAL A 28 5.91 -6.01 -1.12
C VAL A 28 7.22 -5.51 -1.71
N ARG A 29 7.30 -4.20 -1.96
CA ARG A 29 8.55 -3.52 -2.30
C ARG A 29 8.73 -2.28 -1.45
N ARG A 30 9.93 -1.70 -1.45
CA ARG A 30 10.12 -0.34 -0.91
C ARG A 30 9.32 0.64 -1.75
N ALA A 31 8.46 1.45 -1.14
CA ALA A 31 7.59 2.39 -1.84
C ALA A 31 8.39 3.38 -2.71
N ARG A 32 9.60 3.75 -2.29
CA ARG A 32 10.52 4.60 -3.05
C ARG A 32 11.04 4.01 -4.36
N LEU A 33 10.89 2.70 -4.55
CA LEU A 33 11.27 2.03 -5.79
C LEU A 33 10.08 1.93 -6.77
N GLY A 34 8.88 2.30 -6.32
CA GLY A 34 7.65 2.27 -7.13
C GLY A 34 7.38 3.58 -7.86
N ALA A 35 6.45 3.54 -8.80
CA ALA A 35 6.04 4.69 -9.60
C ALA A 35 5.35 5.80 -8.78
N LEU A 36 4.86 5.47 -7.58
CA LEU A 36 4.15 6.41 -6.70
C LEU A 36 5.07 7.43 -6.02
N VAL A 37 6.38 7.20 -5.99
CA VAL A 37 7.34 8.05 -5.25
C VAL A 37 7.34 9.52 -5.73
N ASP A 38 7.00 9.75 -6.99
CA ASP A 38 6.94 11.08 -7.58
C ASP A 38 5.63 11.83 -7.25
N ALA A 39 4.60 11.11 -6.80
CA ALA A 39 3.27 11.66 -6.51
C ALA A 39 2.87 11.57 -5.02
N TYR A 40 3.56 10.72 -4.25
CA TYR A 40 3.28 10.50 -2.85
C TYR A 40 4.58 10.41 -2.04
N PRO A 41 4.77 11.25 -1.00
CA PRO A 41 6.01 11.28 -0.23
C PRO A 41 6.19 9.98 0.57
N ALA A 42 7.10 9.12 0.11
CA ALA A 42 7.43 7.86 0.76
C ALA A 42 8.65 8.00 1.70
N GLY A 43 8.53 7.49 2.92
CA GLY A 43 9.62 7.28 3.87
C GLY A 43 10.61 6.21 3.40
N ALA A 44 11.80 6.18 3.99
CA ALA A 44 12.86 5.23 3.59
C ALA A 44 12.50 3.77 3.89
N HIS A 45 11.62 3.55 4.88
CA HIS A 45 11.17 2.23 5.30
C HIS A 45 9.75 1.90 4.83
N ASP A 46 9.06 2.83 4.19
CA ASP A 46 7.69 2.62 3.74
C ASP A 46 7.68 1.56 2.63
N LEU A 47 6.66 0.71 2.68
CA LEU A 47 6.47 -0.36 1.71
C LEU A 47 5.27 -0.06 0.82
N GLU A 48 5.28 -0.68 -0.34
CA GLU A 48 4.16 -0.72 -1.27
C GLU A 48 3.72 -2.18 -1.39
N LEU A 49 2.43 -2.42 -1.20
CA LEU A 49 1.79 -3.71 -1.44
C LEU A 49 1.52 -3.86 -2.94
N LEU A 50 2.00 -4.96 -3.49
CA LEU A 50 1.82 -5.33 -4.90
C LEU A 50 0.84 -6.50 -4.97
N VAL A 51 -0.20 -6.35 -5.78
CA VAL A 51 -1.26 -7.34 -5.91
C VAL A 51 -1.56 -7.62 -7.38
N GLU A 52 -1.53 -8.90 -7.75
CA GLU A 52 -2.08 -9.40 -9.01
C GLU A 52 -3.29 -10.29 -8.67
N GLY A 53 -4.44 -10.00 -9.27
CA GLY A 53 -5.71 -10.67 -8.98
C GLY A 53 -6.50 -9.99 -7.86
N ARG A 54 -7.48 -10.72 -7.31
CA ARG A 54 -8.42 -10.30 -6.27
C ARG A 54 -8.45 -11.33 -5.13
N PRO A 55 -7.38 -11.45 -4.32
CA PRO A 55 -7.39 -12.34 -3.17
C PRO A 55 -8.37 -11.88 -2.08
N ALA A 56 -8.67 -12.76 -1.13
CA ALA A 56 -9.52 -12.42 0.02
C ALA A 56 -8.91 -11.26 0.84
N PRO A 57 -9.70 -10.33 1.40
CA PRO A 57 -9.18 -9.24 2.24
C PRO A 57 -8.28 -9.71 3.40
N THR A 58 -8.57 -10.89 3.95
CA THR A 58 -7.77 -11.51 5.01
C THR A 58 -6.34 -11.85 4.58
N GLU A 59 -6.13 -12.14 3.29
CA GLU A 59 -4.81 -12.37 2.71
C GLU A 59 -4.00 -11.08 2.60
N LEU A 60 -4.63 -9.98 2.18
CA LEU A 60 -4.01 -8.65 2.16
C LEU A 60 -3.60 -8.22 3.56
N ALA A 61 -4.54 -8.34 4.52
CA ALA A 61 -4.31 -7.98 5.91
C ALA A 61 -3.14 -8.79 6.51
N ARG A 62 -3.10 -10.10 6.24
CA ARG A 62 -2.01 -10.98 6.68
C ARG A 62 -0.67 -10.55 6.08
N THR A 63 -0.59 -10.33 4.77
CA THR A 63 0.66 -9.91 4.11
C THR A 63 1.14 -8.57 4.64
N ALA A 64 0.23 -7.62 4.87
CA ALA A 64 0.59 -6.33 5.46
C ALA A 64 1.12 -6.48 6.89
N ALA A 65 0.47 -7.27 7.73
CA ALA A 65 0.91 -7.52 9.09
C ALA A 65 2.29 -8.21 9.15
N GLU A 66 2.51 -9.23 8.32
CA GLU A 66 3.80 -9.91 8.19
C GLU A 66 4.92 -8.93 7.77
N ALA A 67 4.64 -8.05 6.80
CA ALA A 67 5.59 -7.07 6.32
C ALA A 67 5.91 -5.97 7.35
N LEU A 68 4.91 -5.47 8.08
CA LEU A 68 5.11 -4.53 9.19
C LEU A 68 5.93 -5.15 10.33
N ALA A 69 5.66 -6.42 10.66
CA ALA A 69 6.41 -7.14 11.69
C ALA A 69 7.89 -7.37 11.30
N ALA A 70 8.18 -7.55 10.02
CA ALA A 70 9.52 -7.79 9.51
C ALA A 70 10.45 -6.56 9.54
N ASP A 71 9.89 -5.33 9.49
CA ASP A 71 10.65 -4.07 9.58
C ASP A 71 10.00 -3.13 10.61
N PRO A 72 10.46 -3.13 11.88
CA PRO A 72 9.91 -2.26 12.93
C PRO A 72 10.01 -0.75 12.66
N ARG A 73 10.77 -0.33 11.63
CA ARG A 73 10.86 1.08 11.21
C ARG A 73 9.85 1.43 10.11
N CYS A 74 9.19 0.43 9.52
CA CYS A 74 8.13 0.64 8.55
C CYS A 74 6.94 1.33 9.22
N ARG A 75 6.64 2.55 8.76
CA ARG A 75 5.54 3.37 9.30
C ARG A 75 4.23 3.10 8.59
N ARG A 76 4.30 2.62 7.35
CA ARG A 76 3.13 2.40 6.51
C ARG A 76 3.41 1.46 5.37
N ILE A 77 2.35 0.78 4.95
CA ILE A 77 2.27 0.07 3.69
C ILE A 77 1.22 0.77 2.83
N VAL A 78 1.64 1.22 1.66
CA VAL A 78 0.79 1.87 0.66
C VAL A 78 0.28 0.82 -0.31
N PHE A 79 -0.99 0.88 -0.66
CA PHE A 79 -1.62 0.03 -1.66
C PHE A 79 -2.38 0.93 -2.62
N ALA A 80 -2.01 0.88 -3.91
CA ALA A 80 -2.71 1.64 -4.95
C ALA A 80 -3.82 0.78 -5.57
N VAL A 81 -5.03 1.31 -5.58
CA VAL A 81 -6.17 0.77 -6.34
C VAL A 81 -6.56 1.76 -7.44
N PRO A 82 -7.23 1.33 -8.53
CA PRO A 82 -7.68 2.28 -9.55
C PRO A 82 -8.54 3.40 -8.95
N GLU A 83 -8.32 4.64 -9.39
CA GLU A 83 -9.11 5.78 -8.93
C GLU A 83 -10.60 5.56 -9.19
N GLN A 84 -11.45 5.95 -8.23
CA GLN A 84 -12.92 5.81 -8.29
C GLN A 84 -13.47 4.37 -8.39
N ASP A 85 -12.62 3.35 -8.29
CA ASP A 85 -13.08 1.96 -8.16
C ASP A 85 -13.52 1.70 -6.71
N LEU A 86 -14.79 1.98 -6.44
CA LEU A 86 -15.39 1.84 -5.11
C LEU A 86 -15.34 0.39 -4.59
N ASP A 87 -15.41 -0.59 -5.49
CA ASP A 87 -15.32 -2.00 -5.10
C ASP A 87 -13.89 -2.33 -4.65
N ALA A 88 -12.88 -1.83 -5.36
CA ALA A 88 -11.48 -2.03 -4.97
C ALA A 88 -11.11 -1.28 -3.68
N ILE A 89 -11.66 -0.08 -3.48
CA ILE A 89 -11.51 0.71 -2.24
C ILE A 89 -12.13 -0.05 -1.07
N ALA A 90 -13.40 -0.48 -1.18
CA ALA A 90 -14.08 -1.24 -0.13
C ALA A 90 -13.34 -2.54 0.20
N TRP A 91 -12.82 -3.23 -0.81
CA TRP A 91 -12.00 -4.43 -0.65
C TRP A 91 -10.70 -4.18 0.13
N ALA A 92 -10.03 -3.06 -0.13
CA ALA A 92 -8.85 -2.66 0.65
C ALA A 92 -9.22 -2.25 2.08
N GLU A 93 -10.36 -1.59 2.27
CA GLU A 93 -10.89 -1.21 3.59
C GLU A 93 -11.23 -2.42 4.45
N GLU A 94 -11.84 -3.46 3.87
CA GLU A 94 -12.08 -4.75 4.53
C GLU A 94 -10.79 -5.42 5.00
N ALA A 95 -9.66 -5.14 4.34
CA ALA A 95 -8.33 -5.60 4.73
C ALA A 95 -7.63 -4.70 5.76
N GLY A 96 -8.29 -3.63 6.22
CA GLY A 96 -7.77 -2.69 7.22
C GLY A 96 -6.98 -1.51 6.66
N PHE A 97 -6.98 -1.30 5.35
CA PHE A 97 -6.38 -0.11 4.75
C PHE A 97 -7.35 1.06 4.80
N ARG A 98 -6.85 2.27 5.03
CA ARG A 98 -7.64 3.50 4.95
C ARG A 98 -7.29 4.29 3.70
N TYR A 99 -8.27 4.92 3.07
CA TYR A 99 -8.01 5.89 2.01
C TYR A 99 -7.17 7.07 2.54
N VAL A 100 -6.27 7.59 1.70
CA VAL A 100 -5.45 8.76 2.02
C VAL A 100 -5.61 9.87 0.98
N VAL A 101 -5.37 9.56 -0.30
CA VAL A 101 -5.33 10.57 -1.37
C VAL A 101 -5.42 9.91 -2.74
N ASP A 102 -5.98 10.61 -3.72
CA ASP A 102 -5.88 10.24 -5.14
C ASP A 102 -4.63 10.85 -5.76
N VAL A 103 -3.93 10.05 -6.57
CA VAL A 103 -2.71 10.47 -7.26
C VAL A 103 -2.78 10.12 -8.73
N GLU A 104 -2.16 10.96 -9.56
CA GLU A 104 -1.94 10.67 -10.97
C GLU A 104 -0.45 10.45 -11.22
N VAL A 105 -0.12 9.32 -11.83
CA VAL A 105 1.23 8.96 -12.27
C VAL A 105 1.19 8.54 -13.74
N ARG A 106 2.36 8.30 -14.36
CA ARG A 106 2.42 7.89 -15.78
C ARG A 106 1.60 6.64 -16.12
N ALA A 107 1.41 5.74 -15.14
CA ALA A 107 0.67 4.51 -15.33
C ALA A 107 -0.86 4.68 -15.23
N GLY A 108 -1.35 5.83 -14.77
CA GLY A 108 -2.77 6.11 -14.56
C GLY A 108 -3.04 6.86 -13.27
N ALA A 109 -4.33 6.98 -12.94
CA ALA A 109 -4.80 7.56 -11.69
C ALA A 109 -5.19 6.47 -10.69
N PHE A 110 -4.83 6.68 -9.42
CA PHE A 110 -4.96 5.69 -8.36
C PHE A 110 -5.45 6.34 -7.07
N SER A 111 -6.32 5.64 -6.35
CA SER A 111 -6.62 5.92 -4.95
C SER A 111 -5.60 5.22 -4.07
N LEU A 112 -4.90 5.96 -3.22
CA LEU A 112 -3.90 5.41 -2.30
C LEU A 112 -4.55 5.01 -0.99
N MET A 113 -4.48 3.71 -0.72
CA MET A 113 -4.91 3.06 0.50
C MET A 113 -3.69 2.80 1.38
N VAL A 114 -3.80 2.95 2.70
CA VAL A 114 -2.67 2.80 3.62
C VAL A 114 -3.05 2.02 4.86
N VAL A 115 -2.18 1.13 5.31
CA VAL A 115 -2.22 0.57 6.67
C VAL A 115 -0.96 0.98 7.42
N GLU A 116 -1.12 1.35 8.69
CA GLU A 116 -0.06 1.86 9.56
C GLU A 116 -0.08 1.09 10.89
N PRO A 117 1.08 0.84 11.53
CA PRO A 117 1.10 0.30 12.89
C PRO A 117 0.43 1.23 13.91
N ASP A 118 -0.11 0.65 14.98
CA ASP A 118 -0.78 1.40 16.06
C ASP A 118 0.06 2.55 16.63
N TRP A 119 1.38 2.36 16.77
CA TRP A 119 2.28 3.39 17.31
C TRP A 119 2.44 4.61 16.39
N VAL A 120 2.14 4.48 15.09
CA VAL A 120 2.10 5.60 14.14
C VAL A 120 0.80 6.37 14.34
N LEU A 121 -0.32 5.65 14.46
CA LEU A 121 -1.65 6.23 14.66
C LEU A 121 -1.82 6.87 16.03
N ALA A 122 -1.09 6.39 17.05
CA ALA A 122 -1.12 6.90 18.41
C ALA A 122 -0.33 8.22 18.60
N GLN A 123 0.33 8.74 17.57
CA GLN A 123 1.08 9.99 17.70
C GLN A 123 0.12 11.18 17.82
N PRO A 124 0.24 12.01 18.86
CA PRO A 124 -0.63 13.17 19.04
C PRO A 124 -0.52 14.11 17.85
N HIS A 125 -1.66 14.47 17.27
CA HIS A 125 -1.73 15.51 16.25
C HIS A 125 -1.39 16.85 16.91
N ILE A 126 -0.15 17.33 16.77
CA ILE A 126 0.30 18.68 17.19
C ILE A 126 -0.30 19.72 16.22
N LEU A 127 -1.61 19.69 16.01
CA LEU A 127 -2.35 20.68 15.24
C LEU A 127 -3.23 21.54 16.17
N GLU A 128 -3.56 21.04 17.36
CA GLU A 128 -4.35 21.78 18.36
C GLU A 128 -3.57 22.91 19.06
N ASP A 129 -2.23 22.94 18.92
CA ASP A 129 -1.35 23.93 19.54
C ASP A 129 -0.86 25.02 18.57
N ILE A 130 -1.42 25.14 17.36
CA ILE A 130 -1.07 26.26 16.47
C ILE A 130 -1.91 27.48 16.88
N PRO A 131 -1.32 28.51 17.51
CA PRO A 131 -2.07 29.71 17.83
C PRO A 131 -2.50 30.39 16.54
N LEU A 132 -3.81 30.51 16.34
CA LEU A 132 -4.38 31.39 15.33
C LEU A 132 -3.94 32.82 15.70
N LYS A 133 -3.06 33.41 14.89
CA LYS A 133 -2.72 34.83 15.01
C LYS A 133 -3.95 35.64 14.58
N GLU A 134 -4.51 36.41 15.51
CA GLU A 134 -5.48 37.49 15.22
C GLU A 134 -4.85 38.62 14.40
#